data_AF-A0A837ZW06-F1
#
_entry.id   AF-A0A837ZW06-F1
#
_cell.length_a   1.000
_cell.length_b   1.000
_cell.length_c   1.000
_cell.angle_alpha   90.00
_cell.angle_beta   90.00
_cell.angle_gamma   90.00
#
_symmetry.space_group_name_H-M   'P 1'
#
loop_
_entity.id
_entity.type
_entity.pdbx_description
1 polymer ?
#
loop_
_entity_poly.entity_id
_entity_poly.type
_entity_poly.pdbx_seq_one_letter_code
_entity_poly.pdbx_strand_id
1 'polypeptide(L)'
;MSRDLHHPPEKVWRWLVDPDKLRQWSPAVPDRPLDSVGAAHVQETSADPVLDGEVLTVDPPRELIHRWGPDDTLRWRIEPTETGCRLTLEHSMSDRGNASGNAGGWHICLDTLTLAVDGKPRGRVVSMGAMEHDWQRLNDGYAAILG
;
A
#
# COMPACT_ATOMS: atom_id res chain seq x y z
N MET A 1 -4.33 8.94 -1.51
CA MET A 1 -4.39 8.55 -2.94
C MET A 1 -5.55 7.61 -3.17
N SER A 2 -6.11 7.53 -4.37
CA SER A 2 -7.18 6.57 -4.68
C SER A 2 -6.99 5.90 -6.05
N ARG A 3 -7.61 4.73 -6.23
CA ARG A 3 -7.66 3.94 -7.47
C ARG A 3 -9.06 3.36 -7.64
N ASP A 4 -9.59 3.46 -8.85
CA ASP A 4 -10.83 2.79 -9.25
C ASP A 4 -10.49 1.40 -9.80
N LEU A 5 -11.12 0.37 -9.25
CA LEU A 5 -10.89 -1.03 -9.59
C LEU A 5 -12.20 -1.65 -10.06
N HIS A 6 -12.16 -2.32 -11.22
CA HIS A 6 -13.33 -2.99 -11.82
C HIS A 6 -13.58 -4.38 -11.22
N HIS A 7 -13.45 -4.49 -9.90
CA HIS A 7 -13.58 -5.74 -9.14
C HIS A 7 -14.41 -5.50 -7.88
N PRO A 8 -15.06 -6.53 -7.34
CA PRO A 8 -15.83 -6.41 -6.11
C PRO A 8 -14.90 -6.12 -4.90
N PRO A 9 -15.37 -5.34 -3.90
CA PRO A 9 -14.61 -5.01 -2.69
C PRO A 9 -13.97 -6.22 -2.02
N GLU A 10 -14.65 -7.36 -1.96
CA GLU A 10 -14.19 -8.59 -1.31
C GLU A 10 -12.97 -9.18 -1.99
N LYS A 11 -12.86 -9.02 -3.32
CA LYS A 11 -11.68 -9.45 -4.07
C LYS A 11 -10.51 -8.55 -3.73
N VAL A 12 -10.71 -7.23 -3.76
CA VAL A 12 -9.66 -6.23 -3.47
C VAL A 12 -9.19 -6.33 -2.02
N TRP A 13 -10.10 -6.56 -1.08
CA TRP A 13 -9.80 -6.73 0.34
C TRP A 13 -8.73 -7.80 0.60
N ARG A 14 -8.82 -8.95 -0.08
CA ARG A 14 -7.82 -10.01 0.05
C ARG A 14 -6.41 -9.53 -0.33
N TRP A 15 -6.28 -8.60 -1.27
CA TRP A 15 -4.98 -8.05 -1.65
C TRP A 15 -4.37 -7.10 -0.60
N LEU A 16 -5.16 -6.65 0.38
CA LEU A 16 -4.70 -5.80 1.48
C LEU A 16 -4.32 -6.58 2.74
N VAL A 17 -4.92 -7.76 2.96
CA VAL A 17 -4.74 -8.51 4.22
C VAL A 17 -3.94 -9.80 4.06
N ASP A 18 -3.86 -10.37 2.85
CA ASP A 18 -3.15 -11.63 2.59
C ASP A 18 -1.66 -11.38 2.31
N PRO A 19 -0.73 -11.89 3.14
CA PRO A 19 0.70 -11.69 2.95
C PRO A 19 1.21 -12.17 1.58
N ASP A 20 0.66 -13.26 1.04
CA ASP A 20 1.11 -13.82 -0.23
C ASP A 20 0.65 -12.98 -1.43
N LYS A 21 -0.39 -12.17 -1.24
CA LYS A 21 -0.82 -11.15 -2.22
C LYS A 21 -0.02 -9.88 -2.05
N LEU A 22 0.20 -9.43 -0.82
CA LEU A 22 1.05 -8.28 -0.50
C LEU A 22 2.47 -8.47 -1.05
N ARG A 23 3.03 -9.69 -1.02
CA ARG A 23 4.31 -10.04 -1.65
C ARG A 23 4.41 -9.72 -3.16
N GLN A 24 3.29 -9.48 -3.84
CA GLN A 24 3.26 -9.23 -5.28
C GLN A 24 3.26 -7.73 -5.63
N TRP A 25 2.95 -6.84 -4.68
CA TRP A 25 2.77 -5.41 -4.98
C TRP A 25 3.20 -4.46 -3.85
N SER A 26 3.13 -4.88 -2.59
CA SER A 26 3.30 -4.02 -1.42
C SER A 26 4.78 -3.67 -1.19
N PRO A 27 5.09 -2.45 -0.73
CA PRO A 27 6.45 -2.06 -0.39
C PRO A 27 7.00 -2.84 0.80
N ALA A 28 6.16 -3.30 1.73
CA ALA A 28 6.56 -4.21 2.80
C ALA A 28 5.56 -5.34 2.98
N VAL A 29 6.02 -6.47 3.50
CA VAL A 29 5.19 -7.66 3.67
C VAL A 29 5.06 -7.97 5.16
N PRO A 30 3.85 -8.20 5.68
CA PRO A 30 3.65 -8.58 7.05
C PRO A 30 4.01 -10.04 7.34
N ASP A 31 4.40 -10.33 8.58
CA ASP A 31 4.68 -11.67 9.10
C ASP A 31 3.42 -12.54 9.28
N ARG A 32 2.24 -11.91 9.30
CA ARG A 32 0.92 -12.54 9.41
C ARG A 32 -0.14 -11.84 8.56
N PRO A 33 -1.30 -12.47 8.31
CA PRO A 33 -2.44 -11.77 7.73
C PRO A 33 -2.88 -10.57 8.59
N LEU A 34 -3.29 -9.48 7.94
CA LEU A 34 -3.76 -8.25 8.59
C LEU A 34 -5.30 -8.23 8.79
N ASP A 35 -5.91 -9.41 8.90
CA ASP A 35 -7.37 -9.61 8.98
C ASP A 35 -7.92 -9.53 10.41
N SER A 36 -7.06 -9.22 11.38
CA SER A 36 -7.36 -9.18 12.81
C SER A 36 -6.49 -8.17 13.53
N VAL A 37 -7.07 -7.48 14.51
CA VAL A 37 -6.39 -6.48 15.36
C VAL A 37 -5.27 -7.12 16.18
N GLY A 38 -4.17 -6.39 16.34
CA GLY A 38 -3.04 -6.77 17.19
C GLY A 38 -1.68 -6.62 16.50
N ALA A 39 -0.62 -6.97 17.22
CA ALA A 39 0.75 -6.83 16.77
C ALA A 39 0.99 -7.56 15.43
N ALA A 40 1.65 -6.89 14.51
CA ALA A 40 2.17 -7.46 13.27
C ALA A 40 3.48 -6.77 12.95
N HIS A 41 4.35 -7.45 12.22
CA HIS A 41 5.63 -6.91 11.81
C HIS A 41 5.71 -6.85 10.30
N VAL A 42 6.14 -5.72 9.74
CA VAL A 42 6.30 -5.56 8.29
C VAL A 42 7.77 -5.38 7.93
N GLN A 43 8.17 -5.98 6.82
CA GLN A 43 9.55 -5.93 6.34
C GLN A 43 9.60 -5.75 4.82
N GLU A 44 10.48 -4.88 4.32
CA GLU A 44 10.67 -4.70 2.88
C GLU A 44 11.46 -5.89 2.30
N THR A 45 12.72 -6.06 2.68
CA THR A 45 13.51 -7.25 2.36
C THR A 45 14.08 -7.89 3.62
N SER A 46 14.58 -9.12 3.54
CA SER A 46 15.22 -9.79 4.68
C SER A 46 16.47 -9.08 5.20
N ALA A 47 17.02 -8.12 4.45
CA ALA A 47 18.15 -7.29 4.85
C ALA A 47 17.72 -5.99 5.56
N ASP A 48 16.44 -5.61 5.49
CA ASP A 48 15.91 -4.36 6.05
C ASP A 48 15.45 -4.53 7.50
N PRO A 49 15.40 -3.44 8.28
CA PRO A 49 14.84 -3.48 9.62
C PRO A 49 13.36 -3.88 9.58
N VAL A 50 12.95 -4.62 10.60
CA VAL A 50 11.55 -4.94 10.83
C VAL A 50 10.86 -3.72 11.42
N LEU A 51 9.73 -3.33 10.84
CA LEU A 51 8.91 -2.20 11.28
C LEU A 51 7.67 -2.68 12.02
N ASP A 52 7.18 -1.85 12.94
CA ASP A 52 5.88 -2.06 13.59
C ASP A 52 4.76 -1.91 12.56
N GLY A 53 3.99 -2.97 12.38
CA GLY A 53 2.84 -3.06 11.50
C GLY A 53 1.53 -3.32 12.25
N GLU A 54 1.48 -3.05 13.56
CA GLU A 54 0.31 -3.30 14.42
C GLU A 54 -1.00 -2.90 13.73
N VAL A 55 -1.92 -3.87 13.67
CA VAL A 55 -3.26 -3.67 13.11
C VAL A 55 -4.13 -3.04 14.19
N LEU A 56 -4.62 -1.83 13.92
CA LEU A 56 -5.43 -1.04 14.85
C LEU A 56 -6.93 -1.25 14.63
N THR A 57 -7.35 -1.32 13.36
CA THR A 57 -8.75 -1.50 12.96
C THR A 57 -8.86 -2.46 11.79
N VAL A 58 -9.83 -3.37 11.84
CA VAL A 58 -10.21 -4.23 10.73
C VAL A 58 -11.73 -4.28 10.63
N ASP A 59 -12.29 -3.80 9.53
CA ASP A 59 -13.70 -3.87 9.17
C ASP A 59 -13.84 -4.40 7.74
N PRO A 60 -13.84 -5.73 7.51
CA PRO A 60 -13.90 -6.30 6.18
C PRO A 60 -15.26 -6.07 5.49
N PRO A 61 -15.31 -5.77 4.17
CA PRO A 61 -14.19 -5.46 3.27
C PRO A 61 -13.94 -3.94 3.14
N ARG A 62 -14.32 -3.13 4.13
CA ARG A 62 -14.45 -1.67 4.03
C ARG A 62 -13.22 -0.89 4.48
N GLU A 63 -12.62 -1.27 5.60
CA GLU A 63 -11.56 -0.47 6.23
C GLU A 63 -10.50 -1.29 6.96
N LEU A 64 -9.24 -0.94 6.73
CA LEU A 64 -8.08 -1.47 7.44
C LEU A 64 -7.21 -0.28 7.91
N ILE A 65 -6.86 -0.25 9.20
CA ILE A 65 -5.92 0.72 9.75
C ILE A 65 -4.79 -0.03 10.43
N HIS A 66 -3.55 0.26 10.05
CA HIS A 66 -2.37 -0.36 10.65
C HIS A 66 -1.18 0.61 10.72
N ARG A 67 -0.24 0.33 11.62
CA ARG A 67 1.00 1.11 11.73
C ARG A 67 1.93 0.89 10.55
N TRP A 68 2.81 1.87 10.35
CA TRP A 68 3.88 1.84 9.35
C TRP A 68 5.18 2.35 9.96
N GLY A 69 5.76 1.56 10.86
CA GLY A 69 6.84 2.03 11.73
C GLY A 69 6.30 2.75 12.98
N PRO A 70 7.15 3.49 13.70
CA PRO A 70 6.84 3.94 15.06
C PRO A 70 5.75 5.00 15.13
N ASP A 71 5.72 5.94 14.18
CA ASP A 71 4.91 7.16 14.30
C ASP A 71 3.94 7.41 13.12
N ASP A 72 3.89 6.48 12.17
CA ASP A 72 3.08 6.58 10.96
C ASP A 72 1.94 5.55 10.94
N THR A 73 0.85 5.89 10.25
CA THR A 73 -0.31 4.99 10.10
C THR A 73 -0.79 5.00 8.66
N LEU A 74 -1.17 3.82 8.16
CA LEU A 74 -1.86 3.64 6.89
C LEU A 74 -3.32 3.29 7.16
N ARG A 75 -4.21 4.01 6.48
CA ARG A 75 -5.64 3.74 6.44
C ARG A 75 -6.04 3.42 5.02
N TRP A 76 -6.58 2.22 4.85
CA TRP A 76 -7.14 1.73 3.61
C TRP A 76 -8.66 1.75 3.70
N ARG A 77 -9.31 2.31 2.69
CA ARG A 77 -10.78 2.30 2.56
C ARG A 77 -11.19 1.75 1.20
N ILE A 78 -12.20 0.89 1.19
CA ILE A 78 -12.80 0.35 -0.03
C ILE A 78 -14.27 0.74 -0.06
N GLU A 79 -14.64 1.50 -1.08
CA GLU A 79 -16.01 1.98 -1.28
C GLU A 79 -16.58 1.35 -2.56
N PRO A 80 -17.72 0.64 -2.52
CA PRO A 80 -18.31 0.06 -3.73
C PRO A 80 -18.73 1.16 -4.72
N THR A 81 -18.60 0.87 -6.01
CA THR A 81 -19.06 1.72 -7.11
C THR A 81 -19.97 0.91 -8.04
N GLU A 82 -20.59 1.55 -9.04
CA GLU A 82 -21.45 0.86 -10.00
C GLU A 82 -20.71 -0.22 -10.81
N THR A 83 -19.41 -0.06 -11.03
CA THR A 83 -18.58 -0.92 -11.88
C THR A 83 -17.54 -1.73 -11.11
N GLY A 84 -17.48 -1.62 -9.78
CA GLY A 84 -16.49 -2.29 -8.95
C GLY A 84 -16.34 -1.61 -7.58
N CYS A 85 -15.15 -1.07 -7.29
CA CYS A 85 -14.89 -0.34 -6.06
C CYS A 85 -13.78 0.72 -6.22
N ARG A 86 -13.79 1.70 -5.33
CA ARG A 86 -12.73 2.67 -5.15
C ARG A 86 -11.90 2.31 -3.93
N LEU A 87 -10.61 2.06 -4.13
CA LEU A 87 -9.62 1.90 -3.07
C LEU A 87 -9.00 3.26 -2.75
N THR A 88 -8.97 3.65 -1.48
CA THR A 88 -8.33 4.86 -1.00
C THR A 88 -7.27 4.52 0.04
N LEU A 89 -6.06 5.03 -0.16
CA LEU A 89 -4.94 4.98 0.77
C LEU A 89 -4.73 6.36 1.39
N GLU A 90 -4.79 6.44 2.71
CA GLU A 90 -4.42 7.59 3.51
C GLU A 90 -3.19 7.23 4.35
N HIS A 91 -2.09 7.95 4.14
CA HIS A 91 -0.87 7.81 4.94
C HIS A 91 -0.78 9.02 5.86
N SER A 92 -0.96 8.79 7.16
CA SER A 92 -0.72 9.79 8.20
C SER A 92 0.74 9.70 8.63
N MET A 93 1.52 10.72 8.28
CA MET A 93 2.93 10.86 8.65
C MET A 93 3.08 11.93 9.72
N SER A 94 3.92 11.66 10.71
CA SER A 94 4.27 12.62 11.75
C SER A 94 5.45 13.52 11.32
N ASP A 95 6.34 13.05 10.44
CA ASP A 95 7.36 13.86 9.78
C ASP A 95 7.02 14.09 8.29
N ARG A 96 6.88 15.37 7.90
CA ARG A 96 6.56 15.77 6.52
C ARG A 96 7.78 15.76 5.59
N GLY A 97 9.00 15.69 6.12
CA GLY A 97 10.24 15.79 5.34
C GLY A 97 10.41 14.71 4.26
N ASN A 98 9.73 13.57 4.43
CA ASN A 98 9.81 12.42 3.51
C ASN A 98 8.50 12.15 2.74
N ALA A 99 7.54 13.07 2.80
CA ALA A 99 6.20 12.86 2.24
C ALA A 99 6.18 12.70 0.70
N SER A 100 7.06 13.42 -0.01
CA SER A 100 7.14 13.36 -1.49
C SER A 100 7.70 12.02 -2.00
N GLY A 101 8.79 11.54 -1.40
CA GLY A 101 9.39 10.25 -1.73
C GLY A 101 8.45 9.08 -1.45
N ASN A 102 7.75 9.11 -0.31
CA ASN A 102 6.73 8.12 0.04
C ASN A 102 5.55 8.14 -0.94
N ALA A 103 5.12 9.34 -1.37
CA ALA A 103 4.03 9.47 -2.34
C ALA A 103 4.37 8.84 -3.70
N GLY A 104 5.60 9.03 -4.19
CA GLY A 104 6.09 8.40 -5.43
C GLY A 104 6.12 6.87 -5.33
N GLY A 105 6.63 6.33 -4.22
CA GLY A 105 6.68 4.88 -3.99
C GLY A 105 5.29 4.23 -3.93
N TRP A 106 4.35 4.84 -3.20
CA TRP A 106 2.98 4.34 -3.12
C TRP A 106 2.25 4.36 -4.46
N HIS A 107 2.51 5.35 -5.32
CA HIS A 107 1.92 5.41 -6.65
C HIS A 107 2.27 4.16 -7.48
N ILE A 108 3.55 3.80 -7.52
CA ILE A 108 4.05 2.61 -8.23
C ILE A 108 3.48 1.32 -7.63
N CYS A 109 3.43 1.24 -6.29
CA CYS A 109 2.86 0.08 -5.60
C CYS A 109 1.36 -0.10 -5.91
N LEU A 110 0.58 0.99 -5.93
CA LEU A 110 -0.85 0.96 -6.25
C LEU A 110 -1.14 0.59 -7.71
N ASP A 111 -0.28 0.98 -8.64
CA ASP A 111 -0.40 0.57 -10.05
C ASP A 111 -0.07 -0.93 -10.20
N THR A 112 0.93 -1.42 -9.47
CA THR A 112 1.27 -2.85 -9.41
C THR A 112 0.12 -3.66 -8.79
N LEU A 113 -0.51 -3.14 -7.73
CA LEU A 113 -1.71 -3.73 -7.13
C LEU A 113 -2.84 -3.83 -8.16
N THR A 114 -3.10 -2.75 -8.90
CA THR A 114 -4.16 -2.71 -9.91
C THR A 114 -3.97 -3.82 -10.95
N LEU A 115 -2.75 -3.97 -11.47
CA LEU A 115 -2.40 -5.03 -12.41
C LEU A 115 -2.54 -6.43 -11.79
N ALA A 116 -2.15 -6.60 -10.53
CA ALA A 116 -2.22 -7.88 -9.84
C ALA A 116 -3.68 -8.30 -9.58
N VAL A 117 -4.54 -7.37 -9.18
CA VAL A 117 -6.00 -7.58 -9.01
C VAL A 117 -6.65 -7.98 -10.34
N ASP A 118 -6.21 -7.39 -11.46
CA ASP A 118 -6.62 -7.74 -12.83
C ASP A 118 -6.11 -9.10 -13.31
N GLY A 119 -5.32 -9.82 -12.51
CA GLY A 119 -4.75 -11.12 -12.85
C GLY A 119 -3.55 -11.03 -13.79
N LYS A 120 -2.90 -9.86 -13.88
CA LYS A 120 -1.69 -9.61 -14.68
C LYS A 120 -0.51 -9.20 -13.79
N PRO A 121 -0.09 -10.02 -12.81
CA PRO A 121 0.97 -9.64 -11.88
C PRO A 121 2.29 -9.41 -12.63
N ARG A 122 2.93 -8.26 -12.38
CA ARG A 122 4.26 -7.92 -12.93
C ARG A 122 5.41 -8.21 -11.98
N GLY A 123 5.11 -8.67 -10.77
CA GLY A 123 6.09 -8.86 -9.69
C GLY A 123 6.28 -7.58 -8.87
N ARG A 124 6.74 -7.77 -7.64
CA ARG A 124 6.97 -6.69 -6.67
C ARG A 124 8.18 -5.85 -7.09
N VAL A 125 8.02 -4.53 -7.12
CA VAL A 125 9.10 -3.57 -7.37
C VAL A 125 9.67 -3.16 -6.01
N VAL A 126 10.86 -3.65 -5.67
CA VAL A 126 11.58 -3.31 -4.42
C VAL A 126 13.05 -3.00 -4.71
N SER A 127 13.61 -2.02 -3.99
CA SER A 127 14.96 -1.48 -4.20
C SER A 127 15.27 -1.14 -5.68
N MET A 128 16.55 -1.09 -6.10
CA MET A 128 17.08 -0.53 -7.37
C MET A 128 16.27 -0.77 -8.68
N GLY A 129 15.35 -1.72 -8.76
CA GLY A 129 14.38 -1.84 -9.86
C GLY A 129 13.29 -0.74 -9.91
N ALA A 130 13.03 -0.03 -8.81
CA ALA A 130 12.18 1.17 -8.79
C ALA A 130 12.81 2.37 -9.50
N MET A 131 14.14 2.38 -9.67
CA MET A 131 14.87 3.46 -10.33
C MET A 131 14.75 3.42 -11.86
N GLU A 132 14.34 2.29 -12.46
CA GLU A 132 14.20 2.15 -13.92
C GLU A 132 12.84 2.61 -14.47
N HIS A 133 11.82 2.85 -13.63
CA HIS A 133 10.49 3.24 -14.08
C HIS A 133 9.98 4.52 -13.41
N ASP A 134 10.04 5.63 -14.16
CA ASP A 134 9.30 6.90 -13.97
C ASP A 134 9.36 7.59 -12.59
N TRP A 135 10.18 7.11 -11.65
CA TRP A 135 10.27 7.63 -10.28
C TRP A 135 10.66 9.11 -10.24
N GLN A 136 11.64 9.51 -11.06
CA GLN A 136 12.12 10.90 -11.07
C GLN A 136 11.04 11.86 -11.59
N ARG A 137 10.31 11.47 -12.64
CA ARG A 137 9.20 12.25 -13.20
C ARG A 137 8.03 12.38 -12.22
N LEU A 138 7.70 11.30 -11.50
CA LEU A 138 6.63 11.31 -10.49
C LEU A 138 7.02 12.11 -9.25
N ASN A 139 8.27 11.98 -8.79
CA ASN A 139 8.79 12.74 -7.65
C ASN A 139 8.78 14.25 -7.93
N ASP A 140 9.22 14.66 -9.13
CA ASP A 140 9.20 16.06 -9.55
C ASP A 140 7.75 16.61 -9.66
N GLY A 141 6.82 15.77 -10.12
CA GLY A 141 5.39 16.11 -10.21
C GLY A 141 4.72 16.31 -8.85
N TYR A 142 5.01 15.46 -7.86
CA TYR A 142 4.45 15.60 -6.51
C TYR A 142 5.13 16.70 -5.69
N ALA A 143 6.43 16.93 -5.87
CA ALA A 143 7.13 18.06 -5.24
C ALA A 143 6.54 19.42 -5.67
N ALA A 144 6.02 19.52 -6.89
CA ALA A 144 5.34 20.73 -7.37
C ALA A 144 3.92 20.92 -6.82
N ILE A 145 3.25 19.83 -6.39
CA ILE A 145 1.86 19.86 -5.88
C ILE A 145 1.81 20.05 -4.37
N LEU A 146 2.81 19.54 -3.65
CA LEU A 146 2.88 19.54 -2.18
C LEU A 146 3.76 20.65 -1.58
N GLY A 147 4.05 21.69 -2.37
CA GLY A 147 4.86 22.84 -1.98
C GLY A 147 4.47 23.49 -0.66
#